data_AF-A0A2E5MFP4-F1
#
_entry.id   AF-A0A2E5MFP4-F1
#
_cell.length_a   1.000
_cell.length_b   1.000
_cell.length_c   1.000
_cell.angle_alpha   90.00
_cell.angle_beta   90.00
_cell.angle_gamma   90.00
#
_symmetry.space_group_name_H-M   'P 1'
#
loop_
_entity.id
_entity.type
_entity.pdbx_description
1 polymer ?
#
loop_
_entity_poly.entity_id
_entity_poly.type
_entity_poly.pdbx_seq_one_letter_code
_entity_poly.pdbx_strand_id
1 'polypeptide(L)'
;MKKLLIVPTLALFMFSCSDSDDCHECHVAYMIDGSEVSVDIGEFCGSGLEEVEAPDYLHTIEETVVGNDTVPAGSYPVHCEEHGDHDH
;
A
#
# COMPACT_ATOMS: atom_id res chain seq x y z
N MET A 1 33.73 -31.19 3.88
CA MET A 1 32.32 -30.85 3.59
C MET A 1 32.07 -29.46 4.16
N LYS A 2 31.83 -28.47 3.29
CA LYS A 2 31.71 -27.06 3.67
C LYS A 2 30.30 -26.87 4.24
N LYS A 3 30.15 -26.77 5.56
CA LYS A 3 28.84 -26.53 6.18
C LYS A 3 28.57 -25.01 6.10
N LEU A 4 27.92 -24.60 5.02
CA LEU A 4 27.36 -23.26 4.90
C LEU A 4 26.02 -23.27 5.63
N LEU A 5 26.00 -22.81 6.88
CA LEU A 5 24.77 -22.57 7.62
C LEU A 5 24.33 -21.14 7.30
N ILE A 6 23.35 -21.06 6.40
CA ILE A 6 22.64 -19.83 6.04
C ILE A 6 21.83 -19.39 7.27
N VAL A 7 22.09 -18.18 7.73
CA VAL A 7 21.35 -17.49 8.78
C VAL A 7 20.02 -17.02 8.18
N PRO A 8 18.84 -17.46 8.66
CA PRO A 8 17.63 -16.72 8.39
C PRO A 8 17.57 -15.58 9.40
N THR A 9 17.95 -14.39 8.95
CA THR A 9 17.60 -13.13 9.62
C THR A 9 16.08 -13.08 9.69
N LEU A 10 15.56 -13.40 10.87
CA LEU A 10 14.17 -13.18 11.23
C LEU A 10 13.97 -11.67 11.30
N ALA A 11 13.59 -11.08 10.16
CA ALA A 11 13.09 -9.72 10.12
C ALA A 11 11.75 -9.72 10.86
N LEU A 12 11.80 -9.42 12.16
CA LEU A 12 10.62 -8.96 12.88
C LEU A 12 10.19 -7.65 12.23
N PHE A 13 9.21 -7.74 11.33
CA PHE A 13 8.38 -6.60 10.98
C PHE A 13 7.65 -6.20 12.26
N MET A 14 8.21 -5.20 12.94
CA MET A 14 7.53 -4.49 14.00
C MET A 14 6.31 -3.83 13.35
N PHE A 15 5.14 -4.46 13.44
CA PHE A 15 3.85 -3.78 13.29
C PHE A 15 3.81 -2.73 14.41
N SER A 16 4.25 -1.52 14.10
CA SER A 16 4.17 -0.39 15.02
C SER A 16 2.72 0.08 15.02
N CYS A 17 1.94 -0.36 16.01
CA CYS A 17 0.73 0.35 16.43
C CYS A 17 1.16 1.64 17.14
N SER A 18 1.67 2.60 16.38
CA SER A 18 1.80 3.98 16.86
C SER A 18 0.61 4.74 16.31
N ASP A 19 -0.23 5.21 17.22
CA ASP A 19 -1.12 6.36 17.09
C ASP A 19 -0.33 7.49 16.40
N SER A 20 -0.36 7.52 15.07
CA SER A 20 0.40 8.43 14.24
C SER A 20 -0.64 9.14 13.41
N ASP A 21 -1.07 10.30 13.89
CA ASP A 21 -2.12 11.13 13.26
C ASP A 21 -1.79 11.53 11.81
N ASP A 22 -0.56 11.27 11.32
CA ASP A 22 -0.06 11.62 9.99
C ASP A 22 0.24 10.40 9.08
N CYS A 23 -0.27 9.22 9.41
CA CYS A 23 -0.16 8.03 8.57
C CYS A 23 -1.51 7.75 7.91
N HIS A 24 -1.54 7.54 6.59
CA HIS A 24 -2.76 7.27 5.83
C HIS A 24 -2.71 5.87 5.20
N GLU A 25 -3.83 5.14 5.26
CA GLU A 25 -3.99 3.90 4.50
C GLU A 25 -4.23 4.23 3.02
N CYS A 26 -3.44 3.65 2.13
CA CYS A 26 -3.52 3.91 0.69
C CYS A 26 -3.95 2.66 -0.08
N HIS A 27 -4.71 2.87 -1.15
CA HIS A 27 -5.16 1.82 -2.06
C HIS A 27 -5.09 2.28 -3.52
N VAL A 28 -4.92 1.30 -4.42
CA VAL A 28 -5.06 1.53 -5.86
C VAL A 28 -6.52 1.74 -6.21
N ALA A 29 -6.82 2.79 -6.98
CA ALA A 29 -8.14 3.02 -7.55
C ALA A 29 -8.24 2.41 -8.95
N TYR A 30 -8.86 1.24 -9.08
CA TYR A 30 -9.07 0.56 -10.36
C TYR A 30 -10.55 0.48 -10.73
N MET A 31 -10.94 1.01 -11.89
CA MET A 31 -12.33 0.99 -12.35
C MET A 31 -12.64 -0.29 -13.14
N ILE A 32 -13.61 -1.08 -12.68
CA ILE A 32 -14.19 -2.23 -13.39
C ILE A 32 -15.70 -2.01 -13.54
N ASP A 33 -16.21 -2.10 -14.78
CA ASP A 33 -17.65 -2.00 -15.07
C ASP A 33 -18.36 -0.78 -14.43
N GLY A 34 -17.63 0.33 -14.27
CA GLY A 34 -18.12 1.57 -13.68
C GLY A 34 -18.14 1.61 -12.14
N SER A 35 -17.60 0.59 -11.47
CA SER A 35 -17.36 0.57 -10.02
C SER A 35 -15.86 0.62 -9.74
N GLU A 36 -15.47 1.32 -8.67
CA GLU A 36 -14.10 1.33 -8.20
C GLU A 36 -13.82 0.08 -7.37
N VAL A 37 -12.72 -0.58 -7.69
CA VAL A 37 -12.12 -1.68 -6.93
C VAL A 37 -10.87 -1.12 -6.28
N SER A 38 -10.86 -1.14 -4.95
CA SER A 38 -9.70 -0.77 -4.15
C SER A 38 -8.78 -1.99 -3.95
N VAL A 39 -7.48 -1.79 -4.11
CA VAL A 39 -6.46 -2.77 -3.70
C VAL A 39 -5.55 -2.10 -2.70
N ASP A 40 -5.60 -2.53 -1.45
CA ASP A 40 -4.82 -1.94 -0.36
C ASP A 40 -3.32 -2.15 -0.62
N ILE A 41 -2.57 -1.05 -0.62
CA ILE A 41 -1.11 -1.05 -0.82
C ILE A 41 -0.34 -0.75 0.47
N GLY A 42 -1.06 -0.52 1.56
CA GLY A 42 -0.53 -0.33 2.90
C GLY A 42 -0.69 1.08 3.43
N GLU A 43 -0.18 1.28 4.65
CA GLU A 43 -0.18 2.54 5.37
C GLU A 43 1.14 3.27 5.16
N PHE A 44 1.07 4.54 4.77
CA PHE A 44 2.23 5.39 4.51
C PHE A 44 2.21 6.61 5.42
N CYS A 45 3.39 7.07 5.83
CA CYS A 45 3.55 8.19 6.76
C CYS A 45 4.60 9.18 6.28
N GLY A 46 4.45 10.46 6.65
CA GLY A 46 5.45 11.49 6.44
C GLY A 46 5.86 11.65 4.96
N SER A 47 7.16 11.66 4.66
CA SER A 47 7.63 11.82 3.28
C SER A 47 7.22 10.66 2.36
N GLY A 48 7.04 9.45 2.90
CA GLY A 48 6.55 8.33 2.11
C GLY A 48 5.09 8.51 1.69
N LEU A 49 4.30 9.15 2.54
CA LEU A 49 2.92 9.55 2.20
C LEU A 49 2.92 10.68 1.17
N GLU A 50 3.72 11.73 1.37
CA GLU A 50 3.84 12.85 0.43
C GLU A 50 4.26 12.39 -0.98
N GLU A 51 5.15 11.38 -1.07
CA GLU A 51 5.56 10.78 -2.34
C GLU A 51 4.44 9.99 -3.02
N VAL A 52 3.61 9.29 -2.25
CA VAL A 52 2.52 8.44 -2.76
C VAL A 52 1.30 9.29 -3.15
N GLU A 53 1.07 10.41 -2.46
CA GLU A 53 0.03 11.39 -2.77
C GLU A 53 0.42 12.37 -3.90
N ALA A 54 1.65 12.27 -4.43
CA ALA A 54 2.10 13.11 -5.52
C ALA A 54 1.23 12.89 -6.78
N PRO A 55 0.86 13.96 -7.50
CA PRO A 55 -0.10 13.88 -8.62
C PRO A 55 0.38 13.04 -9.80
N ASP A 56 1.69 12.78 -9.90
CA ASP A 56 2.33 11.97 -10.91
C ASP A 56 2.72 10.57 -10.42
N TYR A 57 2.47 10.24 -9.16
CA TYR A 57 2.72 8.91 -8.61
C TYR A 57 1.73 7.89 -9.17
N LEU A 58 2.24 6.73 -9.57
CA LEU A 58 1.45 5.56 -9.90
C LEU A 58 2.02 4.34 -9.19
N HIS A 59 1.16 3.60 -8.50
CA HIS A 59 1.56 2.34 -7.89
C HIS A 59 1.57 1.23 -8.93
N THR A 60 2.65 0.43 -8.95
CA THR A 60 2.78 -0.69 -9.88
C THR A 60 2.42 -2.00 -9.19
N ILE A 61 1.39 -2.65 -9.73
CA ILE A 61 1.03 -4.02 -9.40
C ILE A 61 1.80 -4.94 -10.37
N GLU A 62 2.76 -5.69 -9.84
CA GLU A 62 3.65 -6.56 -10.63
C GLU A 62 2.93 -7.81 -11.16
N GLU A 63 1.95 -8.32 -10.43
CA GLU A 63 1.21 -9.54 -10.76
C GLU A 63 -0.30 -9.31 -10.61
N THR A 64 -1.09 -9.91 -11.50
CA THR A 64 -2.56 -9.82 -11.45
C THR A 64 -3.07 -10.25 -10.07
N VAL A 65 -3.80 -9.34 -9.42
CA VAL A 65 -4.48 -9.60 -8.14
C VAL A 65 -5.83 -10.22 -8.43
N VAL A 66 -6.10 -11.39 -7.84
CA VAL A 66 -7.37 -12.13 -8.00
C VAL A 66 -8.02 -12.28 -6.64
N GLY A 67 -9.13 -11.56 -6.43
CA GLY A 67 -9.95 -11.61 -5.22
C GLY A 67 -11.43 -11.77 -5.58
N ASN A 68 -12.29 -10.92 -4.99
CA ASN A 68 -13.68 -10.79 -5.45
C ASN A 68 -13.74 -10.19 -6.86
N ASP A 69 -12.80 -9.29 -7.15
CA ASP A 69 -12.55 -8.70 -8.46
C ASP A 69 -11.16 -9.10 -8.98
N THR A 70 -10.91 -8.90 -10.27
CA THR A 70 -9.61 -9.17 -10.90
C THR A 70 -8.96 -7.87 -11.35
N VAL A 71 -7.84 -7.52 -10.72
CA VAL A 71 -7.04 -6.33 -11.08
C VAL A 71 -5.79 -6.79 -11.81
N PRO A 72 -5.62 -6.47 -13.11
CA PRO A 72 -4.45 -6.89 -13.87
C PRO A 72 -3.16 -6.23 -13.35
N ALA A 73 -2.01 -6.80 -13.71
CA ALA A 73 -0.73 -6.13 -13.51
C ALA A 73 -0.68 -4.83 -14.34
N GLY A 74 -0.12 -3.77 -13.76
CA GLY A 74 -0.11 -2.44 -14.36
C GLY A 74 0.25 -1.34 -13.38
N SER A 75 0.25 -0.10 -13.86
CA SER A 75 0.46 1.09 -13.04
C SER A 75 -0.84 1.87 -12.93
N TYR A 76 -1.20 2.24 -11.70
CA TYR A 76 -2.52 2.77 -11.37
C TYR A 76 -2.43 3.97 -10.44
N PRO A 77 -3.42 4.89 -10.48
CA PRO A 77 -3.52 5.95 -9.49
C PRO A 77 -3.77 5.37 -8.10
N VAL A 78 -3.32 6.11 -7.10
CA VAL A 78 -3.50 5.78 -5.69
C VAL A 78 -4.41 6.80 -5.04
N HIS A 79 -5.28 6.32 -4.17
CA HIS A 79 -6.00 7.13 -3.21
C HIS A 79 -5.50 6.76 -1.80
N CYS A 80 -5.11 7.76 -1.03
CA CYS A 80 -4.83 7.61 0.38
C CYS A 80 -6.04 8.14 1.16
N GLU A 81 -6.47 7.41 2.18
CA GLU A 81 -7.49 7.91 3.10
C GLU A 81 -6.93 9.12 3.83
N GLU A 82 -7.44 10.31 3.50
CA GLU A 82 -7.23 11.47 4.36
C GLU A 82 -7.88 11.11 5.69
N HIS A 83 -7.09 10.97 6.75
CA HIS A 83 -7.63 10.79 8.10
C HIS A 83 -8.44 12.05 8.38
N GLY A 84 -9.74 11.96 8.11
CA GLY A 84 -10.63 13.10 8.19
C GLY A 84 -10.44 13.74 9.55
N ASP A 85 -10.30 15.06 9.54
CA ASP A 85 -10.50 15.88 10.72
C ASP A 85 -11.78 15.41 11.41
N HIS A 86 -11.65 14.52 12.40
CA HIS A 86 -12.69 14.23 13.37
C HIS A 86 -12.76 15.41 14.34
N ASP A 87 -13.01 16.61 13.81
CA ASP A 87 -13.38 17.77 14.60
C ASP A 87 -14.88 17.65 14.95
N HIS A 88 -15.08 17.17 16.18
CA HIS A 88 -16.19 17.34 17.12
C HIS A 88 -17.41 18.20 16.73
#